data_AF-A0A4R6P2I5-F1
#
_entry.id   AF-A0A4R6P2I5-F1
#
_cell.length_a   1.000
_cell.length_b   1.000
_cell.length_c   1.000
_cell.angle_alpha   90.00
_cell.angle_beta   90.00
_cell.angle_gamma   90.00
#
_symmetry.space_group_name_H-M   'P 1'
#
loop_
_entity.id
_entity.type
_entity.pdbx_description
1 polymer ?
#
loop_
_entity_poly.entity_id
_entity_poly.type
_entity_poly.pdbx_seq_one_letter_code
_entity_poly.pdbx_strand_id
1 'polypeptide(L)'
;MAVVSRAELFAAIRRDAREGMSGRKIQRKHGVSYRTVQQALTSAWPTERKEYTPRPSKLEPFKPIIDAILLADLDAPRKQRHTLTSSTNA
;
A
#
# COMPACT_ATOMS: atom_id res chain seq x y z
N MET A 1 -11.55 -11.34 16.05
CA MET A 1 -10.41 -12.21 16.38
C MET A 1 -9.25 -11.31 16.78
N ALA A 2 -8.69 -11.48 17.97
CA ALA A 2 -7.48 -10.76 18.35
C ALA A 2 -6.38 -11.10 17.33
N VAL A 3 -5.79 -10.08 16.70
CA VAL A 3 -4.67 -10.29 15.77
C VAL A 3 -3.47 -10.65 16.62
N VAL A 4 -3.12 -11.94 16.65
CA VAL A 4 -1.90 -12.42 17.29
C VAL A 4 -0.72 -11.70 16.65
N SER A 5 0.13 -11.08 17.47
CA SER A 5 1.30 -10.37 16.99
C SER A 5 2.28 -11.33 16.29
N ARG A 6 3.11 -10.82 15.38
CA ARG A 6 4.09 -11.65 14.67
C ARG A 6 5.10 -12.32 15.63
N ALA A 7 5.41 -11.67 16.76
CA ALA A 7 6.29 -12.20 17.78
C ALA A 7 5.65 -13.37 18.54
N GLU A 8 4.36 -13.26 18.90
CA GLU A 8 3.60 -14.34 19.55
C GLU A 8 3.47 -15.56 18.63
N LEU A 9 3.24 -15.35 17.33
CA LEU A 9 3.23 -16.42 16.33
C LEU A 9 4.58 -17.17 16.31
N PHE A 10 5.69 -16.45 16.31
CA PHE A 10 7.03 -17.06 16.34
C PHE A 10 7.30 -17.81 17.64
N ALA A 11 6.83 -17.29 18.78
CA ALA A 11 6.92 -17.99 20.06
C ALA A 11 6.09 -19.29 20.07
N ALA A 12 4.89 -19.28 19.49
CA ALA A 12 4.03 -20.46 19.37
C ALA A 12 4.67 -21.54 18.48
N ILE A 13 5.25 -21.15 17.34
CA ILE A 13 5.99 -22.07 16.45
C ILE A 13 7.14 -22.75 17.21
N ARG A 14 7.94 -21.99 17.95
CA ARG A 14 9.06 -22.55 18.74
C ARG A 14 8.59 -23.48 19.85
N ARG A 15 7.47 -23.16 20.51
CA ARG A 15 6.86 -24.05 21.52
C ARG A 15 6.46 -25.38 20.88
N ASP A 16 5.71 -25.33 19.78
CA ASP A 16 5.22 -26.52 19.09
C ASP A 16 6.37 -27.41 18.57
N ALA A 17 7.45 -26.79 18.09
CA ALA A 17 8.63 -27.51 17.66
C ALA A 17 9.34 -28.22 18.83
N ARG A 18 9.43 -27.58 20.01
CA ARG A 18 9.96 -28.23 21.23
C ARG A 18 9.08 -29.37 21.73
N GLU A 19 7.77 -29.30 21.49
CA GLU A 19 6.82 -30.39 21.75
C GLU A 19 6.92 -31.54 20.72
N GLY A 20 7.88 -31.47 19.78
CA GLY A 20 8.14 -32.54 18.82
C GLY A 20 7.21 -32.53 17.60
N MET A 21 6.47 -31.45 17.35
CA MET A 21 5.66 -31.38 16.14
C MET A 21 6.54 -31.24 14.88
N SER A 22 6.18 -32.00 13.85
CA SER A 22 6.84 -31.86 12.55
C SER A 22 6.57 -30.48 11.94
N GLY A 23 7.55 -29.94 11.20
CA GLY A 23 7.40 -28.64 10.56
C GLY A 23 6.16 -28.54 9.66
N ARG A 24 5.74 -29.64 9.01
CA ARG A 24 4.51 -29.66 8.19
C ARG A 24 3.24 -29.58 9.04
N LYS A 25 3.22 -30.17 10.23
CA LYS A 25 2.11 -30.04 11.18
C LYS A 25 2.02 -28.61 11.71
N ILE A 26 3.15 -27.99 12.03
CA ILE A 26 3.24 -26.58 12.46
C ILE A 26 2.71 -25.64 11.36
N GLN A 27 3.10 -25.84 10.11
CA GLN A 27 2.60 -25.05 8.97
C GLN A 27 1.08 -25.07 8.88
N ARG A 28 0.48 -26.26 8.97
CA ARG A 28 -0.99 -26.44 8.91
C ARG A 28 -1.70 -25.83 10.13
N LYS A 29 -1.14 -26.01 11.33
CA LYS A 29 -1.72 -25.50 12.59
C LYS A 29 -1.76 -23.97 12.62
N HIS A 30 -0.71 -23.31 12.16
CA HIS A 30 -0.59 -21.84 12.20
C HIS A 30 -0.91 -21.14 10.88
N GLY A 31 -1.20 -21.88 9.81
CA GLY A 31 -1.47 -21.30 8.48
C GLY A 31 -0.26 -20.59 7.87
N VAL A 32 0.96 -21.07 8.13
CA VAL A 32 2.21 -20.43 7.72
C VAL A 32 3.00 -21.26 6.71
N SER A 33 3.86 -20.58 5.94
CA SER A 33 4.78 -21.25 5.01
C SER A 33 5.94 -21.95 5.72
N TYR A 34 6.57 -22.93 5.06
CA TYR A 34 7.83 -23.53 5.50
C TYR A 34 8.89 -22.49 5.85
N ARG A 35 9.03 -21.43 5.04
CA ARG A 35 10.02 -20.36 5.25
C ARG A 35 9.79 -19.62 6.56
N THR A 36 8.53 -19.40 6.93
CA THR A 36 8.15 -18.77 8.20
C THR A 36 8.49 -19.67 9.39
N VAL A 37 8.25 -20.98 9.28
CA VAL A 37 8.64 -21.94 10.31
C VAL A 37 10.15 -21.96 10.50
N GLN A 38 10.92 -22.07 9.42
CA GLN A 38 12.38 -22.02 9.48
C GLN A 38 12.87 -20.72 10.11
N GLN A 39 12.31 -19.58 9.70
CA GLN A 39 12.68 -18.28 10.26
C GLN A 39 12.44 -18.21 11.77
N ALA A 40 11.31 -18.75 12.25
CA ALA A 40 10.98 -18.78 13.68
C ALA A 40 11.86 -19.76 14.48
N LEU A 41 12.37 -20.81 13.85
CA LEU A 41 13.33 -21.74 14.47
C LEU A 41 14.74 -21.15 14.53
N THR A 42 15.14 -20.40 13.52
CA THR A 42 16.46 -19.75 13.44
C THR A 42 16.56 -18.48 14.29
N SER A 43 15.50 -17.69 14.38
CA SER A 43 15.48 -16.42 15.12
C SER A 43 14.25 -16.30 16.01
N ALA A 44 14.46 -15.88 17.25
CA ALA A 44 13.38 -15.57 18.19
C ALA A 44 12.55 -14.36 17.74
N TRP A 45 13.19 -13.42 17.04
CA TRP A 45 12.58 -12.17 16.60
C TRP A 45 12.27 -12.25 15.10
N PRO A 46 11.00 -12.00 14.70
CA PRO A 46 10.69 -11.89 13.29
C PRO A 46 11.46 -10.72 12.69
N THR A 47 11.98 -10.88 11.47
CA THR A 47 12.56 -9.75 10.74
C THR A 47 11.52 -8.66 10.62
N GLU A 48 11.92 -7.43 10.91
CA GLU A 48 11.07 -6.26 10.68
C GLU A 48 10.61 -6.23 9.22
N ARG A 49 9.37 -5.79 9.04
CA ARG A 49 8.84 -5.62 7.69
C ARG A 49 9.64 -4.50 7.05
N LYS A 50 10.31 -4.81 5.94
CA LYS A 50 10.99 -3.79 5.14
C LYS A 50 9.98 -2.68 4.81
N GLU A 51 10.32 -1.46 5.18
CA GLU A 51 9.54 -0.29 4.77
C GLU A 51 9.57 -0.18 3.26
N TYR A 52 8.40 0.05 2.66
CA TYR A 52 8.35 0.34 1.24
C TYR A 52 8.92 1.74 1.04
N THR A 53 9.90 1.87 0.15
CA THR A 53 10.30 3.17 -0.35
C THR A 53 9.06 3.88 -0.91
N PRO A 54 8.88 5.18 -0.61
CA PRO A 54 7.79 5.97 -1.20
C PRO A 54 7.81 5.79 -2.71
N ARG A 55 6.69 5.35 -3.29
CA ARG A 55 6.58 5.24 -4.74
C ARG A 55 6.17 6.61 -5.26
N PRO A 56 7.00 7.29 -6.06
CA PRO A 56 6.59 8.55 -6.66
C PRO A 56 5.33 8.31 -7.52
N SER A 57 4.41 9.26 -7.50
CA SER A 57 3.26 9.22 -8.39
C SER A 57 3.75 9.27 -9.83
N LYS A 58 3.09 8.52 -10.73
CA LYS A 58 3.33 8.66 -12.18
C LYS A 58 3.03 10.07 -12.68
N LEU A 59 2.31 10.88 -11.89
CA LEU A 59 1.99 12.27 -12.19
C LEU A 59 3.11 13.24 -11.82
N GLU A 60 4.10 12.86 -10.99
CA GLU A 60 5.18 13.78 -10.59
C GLU A 60 5.88 14.46 -11.78
N PRO A 61 6.22 13.76 -12.89
CA PRO A 61 6.85 14.40 -14.04
C PRO A 61 5.94 15.38 -14.79
N PHE A 62 4.61 15.25 -14.65
CA PHE A 62 3.62 16.02 -15.38
C PHE A 62 3.03 17.18 -14.58
N LYS A 63 3.24 17.22 -13.25
CA LYS A 63 2.84 18.35 -12.40
C LYS A 63 3.24 19.71 -12.97
N PRO A 64 4.49 19.97 -13.40
CA PRO A 64 4.84 21.30 -13.93
C PRO A 64 4.06 21.66 -15.20
N ILE A 65 3.71 20.67 -16.03
CA ILE A 65 2.89 20.89 -17.23
C ILE A 65 1.45 21.23 -16.83
N ILE A 66 0.89 20.47 -15.88
CA ILE A 66 -0.45 20.72 -15.35
C ILE A 66 -0.51 22.10 -14.70
N ASP A 67 0.47 22.46 -13.88
CA ASP A 67 0.54 23.76 -13.21
C ASP A 67 0.65 24.90 -14.23
N ALA A 68 1.43 24.72 -15.30
CA ALA A 68 1.52 25.70 -16.39
C ALA A 68 0.18 25.86 -17.13
N ILE A 69 -0.54 24.76 -17.40
CA ILE A 69 -1.87 24.81 -18.02
C ILE A 69 -2.84 25.55 -17.10
N LEU A 70 -2.86 25.22 -15.81
CA LEU A 70 -3.76 25.84 -14.84
C LEU A 70 -3.48 27.34 -14.69
N LEU A 71 -2.21 27.75 -14.71
CA LEU A 71 -1.82 29.14 -14.62
C LEU A 71 -2.19 29.92 -15.89
N ALA A 72 -1.97 29.33 -17.07
CA ALA A 72 -2.37 29.94 -18.34
C ALA A 72 -3.90 30.09 -18.47
N ASP A 73 -4.67 29.15 -17.93
CA ASP A 73 -6.13 29.19 -17.93
C ASP A 73 -6.71 30.35 -17.08
N LEU A 74 -5.95 30.89 -16.12
CA LEU A 74 -6.38 32.05 -15.33
C LEU A 74 -6.51 33.33 -16.17
N ASP A 75 -5.57 33.53 -17.11
CA ASP A 75 -5.55 34.69 -18.00
C ASP A 75 -6.27 34.42 -19.34
N ALA A 76 -6.75 33.19 -19.54
CA ALA A 76 -7.45 32.81 -20.75
C ALA A 76 -8.79 33.58 -20.88
N PRO A 77 -9.12 34.08 -22.08
CA PRO A 77 -10.41 34.74 -22.30
C PRO A 77 -11.54 33.75 -22.01
N ARG A 78 -12.56 34.20 -21.27
CA ARG A 78 -13.74 33.37 -20.95
C ARG A 78 -14.32 32.81 -22.24
N LYS A 79 -14.49 31.48 -22.29
CA LYS A 79 -15.02 30.78 -23.47
C LYS A 79 -16.27 31.49 -24.00
N GLN A 80 -16.26 31.80 -25.29
CA GLN A 80 -17.36 32.47 -25.98
C GLN A 80 -18.66 31.69 -25.79
N ARG A 81 -19.63 32.28 -25.10
CA ARG A 81 -20.99 31.75 -25.05
C ARG A 81 -21.65 32.07 -26.38
N HIS A 82 -21.90 31.04 -27.19
CA HIS A 82 -22.71 31.17 -28.41
C HIS A 82 -24.19 31.21 -28.03
N THR A 83 -24.57 32.25 -27.28
CA THR A 83 -25.97 32.60 -27.06
C THR A 83 -26.25 33.79 -27.95
N LEU A 84 -26.99 33.57 -29.04
CA LEU A 84 -27.58 34.64 -29.82
C LEU A 84 -28.43 35.48 -28.86
N THR A 85 -27.94 36.66 -28.51
CA THR A 85 -28.77 37.63 -27.80
C THR A 85 -29.60 38.29 -28.88
N SER A 86 -30.88 37.90 -29.01
CA SER A 86 -31.81 38.59 -29.90
C SER A 86 -31.98 40.01 -29.37
N SER A 87 -31.18 40.96 -29.86
CA SER A 87 -31.41 42.38 -29.67
C SER A 87 -32.57 42.78 -30.57
N THR A 88 -33.80 42.58 -30.10
CA THR A 88 -34.93 43.37 -30.56
C THR A 88 -35.10 44.49 -29.54
N ASN A 89 -34.89 45.73 -29.93
CA ASN A 89 -35.52 46.87 -29.27
C ASN A 89 -35.57 48.09 -30.21
N ALA A 90 -36.83 48.49 -30.44
CA ALA A 90 -37.39 49.76 -30.88
C ALA A 90 -36.95 50.34 -32.24
#